data_AF-A0A4Y6UUP0-F1
#
_entry.id   AF-A0A4Y6UUP0-F1
#
_cell.length_a   1.000
_cell.length_b   1.000
_cell.length_c   1.000
_cell.angle_alpha   90.00
_cell.angle_beta   90.00
_cell.angle_gamma   90.00
#
_symmetry.space_group_name_H-M   'P 1'
#
loop_
_entity.id
_entity.type
_entity.pdbx_description
1 polymer ?
#
loop_
_entity_poly.entity_id
_entity_poly.type
_entity_poly.pdbx_seq_one_letter_code
_entity_poly.pdbx_strand_id
1 'polypeptide(L)'
;MEVEVEVEVEVEVEVEVEVEVEVEIRNGKGGLPMKPVQPADSTRSLNPTKPTKPAHPSNPDNPTHLTNPAQPTNSSNPSHSTNPTNPAHPDNPARPEQPANPKNPPQPHPAYPARPAYPARPANPTNPHQPPAASRPQATSSQAFLQATHQSVLQASSQSVHNAASQATHQSALQPPASQAAFQATRQSALQASALQEAHHAAASIREALGACVTGLYLHGSLAIGGFNPASSDIDLLVVVRERPESERLYALTRSTLETHARFPAGRDLEFSVVEEDVLRQFRHPAPCVYHYSGAHRERYASDPHYLCADYADDDLAAQVTVAYERGVALYGPPLRDSYPPVPKHAYLESVWSDVRGAEAEITDNPVYLTLNLCRVLMFLKTGTVASKKEGGEWAASALPEWTDVVRPALEDYAGDIRSAPAVSEARLTAFAQDMLRAIAEQAAFHGVSLRGGL
;
A
#
# COMPACT_ATOMS: atom_id res chain seq x y z
N MET A 1 45.56 -14.68 57.26
CA MET A 1 44.49 -15.12 56.34
C MET A 1 43.92 -13.83 55.79
N GLU A 2 44.56 -13.35 54.72
CA GLU A 2 44.12 -12.13 54.02
C GLU A 2 42.92 -12.51 53.14
N VAL A 3 41.88 -11.69 53.18
CA VAL A 3 40.67 -11.85 52.37
C VAL A 3 40.78 -10.82 51.25
N GLU A 4 41.03 -11.27 50.04
CA GLU A 4 40.89 -10.44 48.84
C GLU A 4 39.40 -10.23 48.55
N VAL A 5 39.01 -8.97 48.38
CA VAL A 5 37.70 -8.55 47.90
C VAL A 5 37.90 -8.09 46.46
N GLU A 6 37.43 -8.86 45.49
CA GLU A 6 37.31 -8.41 44.11
C GLU A 6 36.12 -7.44 43.99
N VAL A 7 36.41 -6.21 43.55
CA VAL A 7 35.41 -5.22 43.14
C VAL A 7 35.47 -5.16 41.62
N GLU A 8 34.43 -5.67 40.95
CA GLU A 8 34.24 -5.41 39.52
C GLU A 8 33.79 -3.96 39.33
N VAL A 9 34.60 -3.18 38.61
CA VAL A 9 34.26 -1.83 38.14
C VAL A 9 33.92 -1.95 36.66
N GLU A 10 32.64 -1.81 36.31
CA GLU A 10 32.22 -1.59 34.93
C GLU A 10 32.64 -0.17 34.50
N VAL A 11 33.50 -0.08 33.49
CA VAL A 11 33.90 1.17 32.86
C VAL A 11 33.08 1.31 31.58
N GLU A 12 32.06 2.17 31.58
CA GLU A 12 31.44 2.66 30.34
C GLU A 12 32.44 3.57 29.63
N VAL A 13 32.85 3.17 28.43
CA VAL A 13 33.68 4.01 27.55
C VAL A 13 32.75 4.70 26.55
N GLU A 14 32.40 5.95 26.83
CA GLU A 14 31.86 6.85 25.81
C GLU A 14 32.98 7.23 24.84
N VAL A 15 32.85 6.87 23.56
CA VAL A 15 33.75 7.30 22.50
C VAL A 15 33.13 8.49 21.80
N GLU A 16 33.53 9.70 22.18
CA GLU A 16 33.32 10.90 21.36
C GLU A 16 34.28 10.85 20.17
N VAL A 17 33.74 10.83 18.95
CA VAL A 17 34.52 10.95 17.71
C VAL A 17 34.43 12.40 17.23
N GLU A 18 35.42 13.21 17.56
CA GLU A 18 35.65 14.49 16.88
C GLU A 18 36.26 14.22 15.49
N VAL A 19 35.56 14.64 14.43
CA VAL A 19 36.07 14.59 13.05
C VAL A 19 36.59 15.97 12.68
N GLU A 20 37.92 16.18 12.81
CA GLU A 20 38.60 17.31 12.18
C GLU A 20 38.75 17.04 10.67
N VAL A 21 38.11 17.87 9.85
CA VAL A 21 38.26 17.83 8.39
C VAL A 21 39.32 18.86 7.98
N GLU A 22 40.54 18.40 7.72
CA GLU A 22 41.60 19.22 7.15
C GLU A 22 41.45 19.27 5.61
N VAL A 23 41.04 20.43 5.07
CA VAL A 23 40.88 20.63 3.62
C VAL A 23 42.15 21.22 3.03
N GLU A 24 42.93 20.40 2.33
CA GLU A 24 44.13 20.83 1.62
C GLU A 24 43.75 21.43 0.24
N ILE A 25 43.72 22.76 0.12
CA ILE A 25 43.43 23.46 -1.14
C ILE A 25 44.70 23.62 -1.99
N ARG A 26 44.75 22.91 -3.13
CA ARG A 26 45.75 23.16 -4.18
C ARG A 26 45.37 24.38 -5.03
N ASN A 27 46.22 25.41 -4.98
CA ASN A 27 46.11 26.63 -5.76
C ASN A 27 46.40 26.40 -7.27
N GLY A 28 45.44 26.75 -8.13
CA GLY A 28 45.59 26.94 -9.58
C GLY A 28 45.07 28.33 -9.98
N LYS A 29 45.94 29.11 -10.63
CA LYS A 29 45.83 30.56 -10.91
C LYS A 29 44.80 30.92 -12.00
N GLY A 30 44.12 32.06 -11.83
CA GLY A 30 43.90 33.05 -12.92
C GLY A 30 42.46 33.54 -13.15
N GLY A 31 42.16 34.78 -12.70
CA GLY A 31 40.96 35.56 -13.10
C GLY A 31 40.63 36.69 -12.11
N LEU A 32 40.44 37.92 -12.60
CA LEU A 32 40.45 39.22 -11.88
C LEU A 32 39.30 39.47 -10.86
N PRO A 33 39.44 40.43 -9.90
CA PRO A 33 38.55 40.59 -8.76
C PRO A 33 37.35 41.52 -9.02
N MET A 34 36.17 41.14 -8.52
CA MET A 34 35.05 42.07 -8.29
C MET A 34 34.90 42.35 -6.78
N LYS A 35 34.55 43.60 -6.45
CA LYS A 35 34.50 44.18 -5.09
C LYS A 35 33.51 43.45 -4.16
N PRO A 36 33.79 43.39 -2.83
CA PRO A 36 32.86 42.85 -1.84
C PRO A 36 31.75 43.84 -1.49
N VAL A 37 30.50 43.37 -1.41
CA VAL A 37 29.39 44.05 -0.73
C VAL A 37 29.29 43.51 0.69
N GLN A 38 29.24 44.41 1.68
CA GLN A 38 29.17 44.07 3.10
C GLN A 38 27.82 43.46 3.52
N PRO A 39 27.80 42.59 4.55
CA PRO A 39 26.57 42.02 5.11
C PRO A 39 25.89 43.02 6.07
N ALA A 40 24.56 43.04 6.04
CA ALA A 40 23.75 43.72 7.05
C ALA A 40 23.18 42.69 8.04
N ASP A 41 23.44 42.94 9.33
CA ASP A 41 23.01 42.13 10.46
C ASP A 41 21.50 42.25 10.77
N SER A 42 20.91 41.07 10.99
CA SER A 42 19.88 40.69 11.98
C SER A 42 19.14 41.79 12.76
N THR A 43 17.81 41.85 12.61
CA THR A 43 16.88 42.08 13.74
C THR A 43 15.54 41.34 13.59
N ARG A 44 15.30 40.42 14.54
CA ARG A 44 14.14 40.32 15.44
C ARG A 44 12.70 40.29 14.85
N SER A 45 12.11 39.10 14.95
CA SER A 45 10.71 38.77 15.34
C SER A 45 9.57 39.70 14.91
N LEU A 46 8.71 39.20 14.02
CA LEU A 46 7.37 39.75 13.76
C LEU A 46 6.30 38.76 14.25
N ASN A 47 5.42 39.28 15.11
CA ASN A 47 4.24 38.61 15.65
C ASN A 47 3.23 38.24 14.55
N PRO A 48 2.41 37.18 14.76
CA PRO A 48 1.40 36.75 13.80
C PRO A 48 0.27 37.78 13.63
N THR A 49 -0.11 38.01 12.39
CA THR A 49 -1.26 38.83 11.99
C THR A 49 -2.58 38.14 12.33
N LYS A 50 -3.52 38.94 12.85
CA LYS A 50 -4.89 38.55 13.24
C LYS A 50 -5.69 38.00 12.04
N PRO A 51 -6.49 36.92 12.19
CA PRO A 51 -7.27 36.37 11.10
C PRO A 51 -8.36 37.33 10.61
N THR A 52 -8.51 37.40 9.29
CA THR A 52 -9.55 38.13 8.57
C THR A 52 -10.91 37.43 8.77
N LYS A 53 -11.97 38.21 9.02
CA LYS A 53 -13.34 37.74 9.24
C LYS A 53 -13.90 37.05 7.96
N PRO A 54 -14.59 35.90 8.06
CA PRO A 54 -15.24 35.28 6.90
C PRO A 54 -16.34 36.20 6.32
N ALA A 55 -16.48 36.17 5.00
CA ALA A 55 -17.57 36.85 4.29
C ALA A 55 -18.94 36.20 4.63
N HIS A 56 -19.98 37.02 4.71
CA HIS A 56 -21.36 36.58 4.94
C HIS A 56 -21.86 35.73 3.74
N PRO A 57 -22.60 34.63 3.98
CA PRO A 57 -23.30 33.93 2.91
C PRO A 57 -24.46 34.80 2.37
N SER A 58 -24.62 34.80 1.05
CA SER A 58 -25.72 35.46 0.33
C SER A 58 -27.07 34.83 0.70
N ASN A 59 -28.11 35.67 0.88
CA ASN A 59 -29.48 35.22 1.10
C ASN A 59 -30.03 34.43 -0.11
N PRO A 60 -30.73 33.30 0.09
CA PRO A 60 -31.50 32.66 -0.98
C PRO A 60 -32.78 33.46 -1.29
N ASP A 61 -33.18 33.44 -2.57
CA ASP A 61 -34.37 34.10 -3.10
C ASP A 61 -35.68 33.61 -2.47
N ASN A 62 -36.65 34.53 -2.39
CA ASN A 62 -37.93 34.39 -1.70
C ASN A 62 -38.95 33.56 -2.51
N PRO A 63 -39.51 32.45 -1.99
CA PRO A 63 -40.60 31.75 -2.65
C PRO A 63 -41.96 32.45 -2.39
N THR A 64 -42.76 32.57 -3.45
CA THR A 64 -44.07 33.25 -3.45
C THR A 64 -45.17 32.42 -2.78
N HIS A 65 -46.01 33.15 -2.01
CA HIS A 65 -47.29 32.84 -1.37
C HIS A 65 -47.91 31.42 -1.48
N LEU A 66 -48.08 30.78 -0.32
CA LEU A 66 -49.16 29.84 -0.02
C LEU A 66 -49.94 30.32 1.22
N THR A 67 -51.26 30.24 1.15
CA THR A 67 -52.25 30.78 2.10
C THR A 67 -52.37 29.97 3.40
N ASN A 68 -52.66 30.68 4.50
CA ASN A 68 -52.74 30.21 5.89
C ASN A 68 -53.70 29.03 6.17
N PRO A 69 -53.29 28.07 7.02
CA PRO A 69 -54.19 27.31 7.89
C PRO A 69 -54.29 27.91 9.32
N ALA A 70 -55.42 27.64 9.99
CA ALA A 70 -55.84 28.23 11.26
C ALA A 70 -55.08 27.74 12.52
N GLN A 71 -55.20 28.53 13.61
CA GLN A 71 -54.48 28.47 14.90
C GLN A 71 -54.55 27.12 15.67
N PRO A 72 -53.52 26.79 16.46
CA PRO A 72 -53.55 25.71 17.45
C PRO A 72 -54.03 26.18 18.84
N THR A 73 -54.80 25.33 19.53
CA THR A 73 -55.22 25.48 20.93
C THR A 73 -54.24 24.81 21.90
N ASN A 74 -54.04 25.42 23.06
CA ASN A 74 -53.11 25.01 24.12
C ASN A 74 -53.41 23.65 24.78
N SER A 75 -52.34 22.99 25.20
CA SER A 75 -52.24 21.73 25.93
C SER A 75 -52.34 21.89 27.46
N SER A 76 -52.98 20.92 28.12
CA SER A 76 -52.99 20.72 29.59
C SER A 76 -52.24 19.43 29.96
N ASN A 77 -51.43 19.48 31.03
CA ASN A 77 -50.55 18.40 31.50
C ASN A 77 -51.28 17.29 32.32
N PRO A 78 -50.67 16.08 32.48
CA PRO A 78 -51.33 14.85 32.97
C PRO A 78 -51.23 14.61 34.49
N SER A 79 -52.08 13.73 35.01
CA SER A 79 -52.10 13.25 36.42
C SER A 79 -51.66 11.77 36.55
N HIS A 80 -51.18 11.42 37.74
CA HIS A 80 -50.34 10.27 38.13
C HIS A 80 -50.92 8.83 38.08
N SER A 81 -50.01 7.89 37.77
CA SER A 81 -49.76 6.48 38.21
C SER A 81 -50.72 5.77 39.19
N THR A 82 -51.03 4.48 38.90
CA THR A 82 -50.96 3.33 39.86
C THR A 82 -50.72 1.98 39.14
N ASN A 83 -50.02 1.06 39.81
CA ASN A 83 -49.54 -0.27 39.35
C ASN A 83 -50.59 -1.40 39.46
N PRO A 84 -50.38 -2.58 38.81
CA PRO A 84 -51.40 -3.63 38.63
C PRO A 84 -51.47 -4.65 39.78
N THR A 85 -52.60 -5.33 39.92
CA THR A 85 -52.77 -6.53 40.76
C THR A 85 -53.38 -7.68 39.96
N ASN A 86 -52.86 -8.89 40.18
CA ASN A 86 -53.21 -10.15 39.51
C ASN A 86 -54.21 -10.94 40.37
N PRO A 87 -55.20 -11.64 39.79
CA PRO A 87 -55.70 -12.87 40.44
C PRO A 87 -56.02 -14.06 39.52
N ALA A 88 -55.42 -15.20 39.94
CA ALA A 88 -55.90 -16.58 40.07
C ALA A 88 -56.39 -17.45 38.87
N HIS A 89 -55.84 -18.66 38.83
CA HIS A 89 -56.12 -19.81 37.96
C HIS A 89 -57.15 -20.76 38.63
N PRO A 90 -58.13 -21.29 37.88
CA PRO A 90 -58.46 -22.75 37.91
C PRO A 90 -59.02 -23.21 36.53
N ASP A 91 -59.20 -24.47 36.13
CA ASP A 91 -58.70 -25.82 36.44
C ASP A 91 -58.92 -26.66 35.14
N ASN A 92 -58.13 -27.70 34.91
CA ASN A 92 -58.11 -28.48 33.65
C ASN A 92 -59.33 -29.41 33.47
N PRO A 93 -59.99 -29.43 32.29
CA PRO A 93 -60.93 -30.49 31.93
C PRO A 93 -60.22 -31.78 31.48
N ALA A 94 -60.81 -32.92 31.84
CA ALA A 94 -60.26 -34.27 31.74
C ALA A 94 -60.07 -34.81 30.30
N ARG A 95 -59.11 -35.74 30.16
CA ARG A 95 -58.70 -36.44 28.92
C ARG A 95 -59.75 -37.46 28.44
N PRO A 96 -60.25 -37.37 27.19
CA PRO A 96 -60.99 -38.45 26.56
C PRO A 96 -60.06 -39.57 26.04
N GLU A 97 -60.50 -40.81 26.14
CA GLU A 97 -59.77 -42.04 25.79
C GLU A 97 -59.50 -42.20 24.28
N GLN A 98 -58.41 -42.90 23.93
CA GLN A 98 -57.99 -43.15 22.55
C GLN A 98 -58.91 -44.14 21.82
N PRO A 99 -59.41 -43.83 20.62
CA PRO A 99 -59.98 -44.82 19.72
C PRO A 99 -58.87 -45.72 19.14
N ALA A 100 -59.15 -47.02 19.04
CA ALA A 100 -58.23 -48.01 18.46
C ALA A 100 -57.96 -47.77 16.96
N ASN A 101 -56.74 -48.10 16.53
CA ASN A 101 -56.21 -47.88 15.18
C ASN A 101 -56.97 -48.70 14.11
N PRO A 102 -57.53 -48.09 13.04
CA PRO A 102 -58.04 -48.85 11.90
C PRO A 102 -56.88 -49.47 11.12
N LYS A 103 -56.94 -50.78 10.84
CA LYS A 103 -56.01 -51.45 9.92
C LYS A 103 -56.26 -50.97 8.49
N ASN A 104 -55.20 -50.53 7.80
CA ASN A 104 -55.24 -50.09 6.40
C ASN A 104 -55.82 -51.17 5.48
N PRO A 105 -56.83 -50.86 4.62
CA PRO A 105 -57.12 -51.67 3.45
C PRO A 105 -56.03 -51.47 2.38
N PRO A 106 -55.65 -52.51 1.60
CA PRO A 106 -54.65 -52.37 0.55
C PRO A 106 -55.23 -51.53 -0.60
N GLN A 107 -54.67 -50.34 -0.84
CA GLN A 107 -55.01 -49.55 -2.03
C GLN A 107 -54.15 -49.98 -3.24
N PRO A 108 -54.77 -50.18 -4.42
CA PRO A 108 -54.09 -50.59 -5.65
C PRO A 108 -53.27 -49.42 -6.22
N HIS A 109 -52.05 -49.72 -6.68
CA HIS A 109 -51.19 -48.75 -7.36
C HIS A 109 -51.69 -48.47 -8.79
N PRO A 110 -52.02 -47.23 -9.15
CA PRO A 110 -51.97 -46.78 -10.54
C PRO A 110 -50.50 -46.57 -10.91
N ALA A 111 -50.04 -47.19 -12.00
CA ALA A 111 -48.72 -46.89 -12.55
C ALA A 111 -48.67 -45.41 -12.96
N TYR A 112 -47.81 -44.63 -12.33
CA TYR A 112 -47.53 -43.26 -12.77
C TYR A 112 -46.82 -43.29 -14.14
N PRO A 113 -47.21 -42.45 -15.09
CA PRO A 113 -46.49 -42.32 -16.36
C PRO A 113 -45.06 -41.85 -16.10
N ALA A 114 -44.11 -42.41 -16.85
CA ALA A 114 -42.71 -42.02 -16.77
C ALA A 114 -42.58 -40.51 -16.96
N ARG A 115 -41.84 -39.88 -16.03
CA ARG A 115 -41.52 -38.45 -16.06
C ARG A 115 -40.78 -38.14 -17.38
N PRO A 116 -41.16 -37.09 -18.13
CA PRO A 116 -40.39 -36.67 -19.29
C PRO A 116 -38.95 -36.42 -18.87
N ALA A 117 -38.00 -36.96 -19.64
CA ALA A 117 -36.60 -36.63 -19.44
C ALA A 117 -36.43 -35.12 -19.51
N TYR A 118 -35.76 -34.54 -18.52
CA TYR A 118 -35.34 -33.13 -18.60
C TYR A 118 -34.51 -32.95 -19.88
N PRO A 119 -34.69 -31.84 -20.61
CA PRO A 119 -33.77 -31.48 -21.67
C PRO A 119 -32.36 -31.47 -21.08
N ALA A 120 -31.41 -32.10 -21.77
CA ALA A 120 -30.01 -31.98 -21.41
C ALA A 120 -29.68 -30.49 -21.29
N ARG A 121 -29.14 -30.10 -20.14
CA ARG A 121 -28.65 -28.74 -19.90
C ARG A 121 -27.74 -28.37 -21.09
N PRO A 122 -27.96 -27.24 -21.77
CA PRO A 122 -27.02 -26.78 -22.78
C PRO A 122 -25.62 -26.82 -22.16
N ALA A 123 -24.66 -27.40 -22.87
CA ALA A 123 -23.28 -27.30 -22.44
C ALA A 123 -22.99 -25.81 -22.21
N ASN A 124 -22.44 -25.48 -21.03
CA ASN A 124 -21.94 -24.14 -20.78
C ASN A 124 -21.08 -23.75 -21.99
N PRO A 125 -21.23 -22.53 -22.54
CA PRO A 125 -20.24 -22.03 -23.48
C PRO A 125 -18.89 -22.24 -22.82
N THR A 126 -18.00 -22.99 -23.47
CA THR A 126 -16.62 -23.09 -23.05
C THR A 126 -16.13 -21.67 -22.88
N ASN A 127 -15.84 -21.30 -21.63
CA ASN A 127 -15.20 -20.05 -21.29
C ASN A 127 -14.03 -19.90 -22.27
N PRO A 128 -13.90 -18.81 -23.05
CA PRO A 128 -12.74 -18.61 -23.90
C PRO A 128 -11.52 -18.88 -23.03
N HIS A 129 -10.67 -19.80 -23.48
CA HIS A 129 -9.56 -20.38 -22.71
C HIS A 129 -9.02 -19.36 -21.73
N GLN A 130 -9.23 -19.61 -20.44
CA GLN A 130 -8.49 -18.92 -19.41
C GLN A 130 -7.02 -19.11 -19.83
N PRO A 131 -6.25 -18.04 -20.09
CA PRO A 131 -4.83 -18.20 -20.38
C PRO A 131 -4.24 -19.03 -19.23
N PRO A 132 -3.26 -19.90 -19.51
CA PRO A 132 -2.62 -20.68 -18.46
C PRO A 132 -2.30 -19.74 -17.30
N ALA A 133 -2.55 -20.18 -16.06
CA ALA A 133 -2.16 -19.46 -14.86
C ALA A 133 -0.75 -18.90 -15.12
N ALA A 134 -0.61 -17.57 -15.09
CA ALA A 134 0.64 -16.93 -15.47
C ALA A 134 1.76 -17.63 -14.68
N SER A 135 2.65 -18.32 -15.39
CA SER A 135 3.84 -18.88 -14.77
C SER A 135 4.57 -17.71 -14.11
N ARG A 136 4.86 -17.82 -12.80
CA ARG A 136 5.53 -16.77 -12.03
C ARG A 136 6.66 -16.20 -12.88
N PRO A 137 6.75 -14.87 -13.07
CA PRO A 137 7.89 -14.27 -13.74
C PRO A 137 9.15 -14.81 -13.07
N GLN A 138 10.14 -15.24 -13.87
CA GLN A 138 11.42 -15.64 -13.29
C GLN A 138 11.93 -14.51 -12.39
N ALA A 139 12.33 -14.86 -11.16
CA ALA A 139 12.84 -13.87 -10.23
C ALA A 139 13.97 -13.09 -10.89
N THR A 140 13.87 -11.76 -10.87
CA THR A 140 14.95 -10.92 -11.39
C THR A 140 16.20 -11.09 -10.53
N SER A 141 17.37 -10.72 -11.05
CA SER A 141 18.61 -10.75 -10.27
C SER A 141 18.49 -9.95 -8.97
N SER A 142 17.78 -8.82 -8.98
CA SER A 142 17.49 -8.05 -7.76
C SER A 142 16.58 -8.82 -6.78
N GLN A 143 15.57 -9.54 -7.26
CA GLN A 143 14.72 -10.35 -6.38
C GLN A 143 15.48 -11.51 -5.75
N ALA A 144 16.33 -12.18 -6.53
CA ALA A 144 17.18 -13.25 -6.00
C ALA A 144 18.15 -12.70 -4.94
N PHE A 145 18.77 -11.54 -5.19
CA PHE A 145 19.64 -10.86 -4.22
C PHE A 145 18.89 -10.47 -2.94
N LEU A 146 17.70 -9.87 -3.06
CA LEU A 146 16.87 -9.50 -1.91
C LEU A 146 16.46 -10.72 -1.09
N GLN A 147 16.06 -11.82 -1.74
CA GLN A 147 15.69 -13.04 -1.05
C GLN A 147 16.87 -13.67 -0.30
N ALA A 148 18.06 -13.68 -0.90
CA ALA A 148 19.28 -14.12 -0.23
C ALA A 148 19.64 -13.22 0.96
N THR A 149 19.53 -11.90 0.79
CA THR A 149 19.81 -10.92 1.85
C THR A 149 18.82 -11.07 3.01
N HIS A 150 17.53 -11.26 2.71
CA HIS A 150 16.50 -11.53 3.71
C HIS A 150 16.81 -12.78 4.53
N GLN A 151 17.24 -13.87 3.89
CA GLN A 151 17.66 -15.09 4.59
C GLN A 151 18.86 -14.83 5.52
N SER A 152 19.85 -14.04 5.08
CA SER A 152 20.99 -13.67 5.91
C SER A 152 20.58 -12.82 7.12
N VAL A 153 19.63 -11.89 6.96
CA VAL A 153 19.09 -11.09 8.08
C VAL A 153 18.42 -11.98 9.12
N LEU A 154 17.57 -12.92 8.68
CA LEU A 154 16.92 -13.88 9.58
C LEU A 154 17.93 -14.73 10.37
N GLN A 155 19.03 -15.15 9.72
CA GLN A 155 20.10 -15.90 10.37
C GLN A 155 20.88 -15.04 11.38
N ALA A 156 21.14 -13.77 11.05
CA ALA A 156 21.83 -12.83 11.93
C ALA A 156 20.99 -12.43 13.15
N SER A 157 19.66 -12.30 13.03
CA SER A 157 18.78 -12.07 14.18
C SER A 157 18.72 -13.26 15.15
N SER A 158 19.19 -14.44 14.72
CA SER A 158 19.25 -15.67 15.53
C SER A 158 20.61 -15.85 16.24
N GLN A 159 21.64 -15.09 15.86
CA GLN A 159 23.00 -15.18 16.39
C GLN A 159 23.49 -13.79 16.78
N SER A 160 23.73 -13.56 18.08
CA SER A 160 24.32 -12.36 18.70
C SER A 160 24.75 -11.26 17.71
N VAL A 161 23.94 -10.21 17.68
CA VAL A 161 24.02 -9.04 16.82
C VAL A 161 25.38 -8.37 17.04
N HIS A 162 26.39 -8.61 16.19
CA HIS A 162 27.52 -7.68 15.99
C HIS A 162 28.39 -7.92 14.73
N ASN A 163 28.14 -8.92 13.86
CA ASN A 163 29.10 -9.18 12.77
C ASN A 163 28.59 -9.60 11.38
N ALA A 164 27.28 -9.68 11.12
CA ALA A 164 26.80 -10.24 9.83
C ALA A 164 26.80 -9.23 8.65
N ALA A 165 26.41 -7.96 8.87
CA ALA A 165 26.35 -6.95 7.81
C ALA A 165 27.74 -6.53 7.30
N SER A 166 28.75 -6.57 8.17
CA SER A 166 30.16 -6.28 7.84
C SER A 166 30.82 -7.43 7.05
N GLN A 167 30.37 -8.67 7.22
CA GLN A 167 30.96 -9.83 6.53
C GLN A 167 30.48 -9.98 5.08
N ALA A 168 29.21 -9.66 4.80
CA ALA A 168 28.68 -9.67 3.44
C ALA A 168 29.30 -8.57 2.56
N THR A 169 29.70 -7.44 3.17
CA THR A 169 30.40 -6.34 2.48
C THR A 169 31.90 -6.59 2.36
N HIS A 170 32.55 -7.26 3.33
CA HIS A 170 34.00 -7.49 3.28
C HIS A 170 34.46 -8.56 2.28
N GLN A 171 33.69 -9.62 2.01
CA GLN A 171 34.11 -10.64 1.03
C GLN A 171 34.05 -10.16 -0.44
N SER A 172 33.28 -9.11 -0.73
CA SER A 172 33.25 -8.48 -2.07
C SER A 172 34.28 -7.34 -2.22
N ALA A 173 34.97 -6.93 -1.15
CA ALA A 173 35.77 -5.69 -1.12
C ALA A 173 37.28 -5.89 -1.42
N LEU A 174 37.74 -7.11 -1.71
CA LEU A 174 39.17 -7.38 -1.95
C LEU A 174 39.61 -7.18 -3.42
N GLN A 175 38.69 -6.79 -4.31
CA GLN A 175 39.03 -6.39 -5.68
C GLN A 175 38.25 -5.12 -6.07
N PRO A 176 38.92 -4.06 -6.57
CA PRO A 176 38.20 -2.91 -7.12
C PRO A 176 37.34 -3.38 -8.32
N PRO A 177 36.08 -2.94 -8.44
CA PRO A 177 35.20 -3.37 -9.52
C PRO A 177 35.83 -3.03 -10.87
N ALA A 178 35.87 -4.01 -11.77
CA ALA A 178 36.57 -3.94 -13.06
C ALA A 178 36.01 -2.88 -14.04
N SER A 179 34.89 -2.23 -13.70
CA SER A 179 34.27 -1.16 -14.50
C SER A 179 33.36 -0.26 -13.65
N GLN A 180 33.04 0.93 -14.18
CA GLN A 180 32.07 1.86 -13.59
C GLN A 180 30.68 1.22 -13.41
N ALA A 181 30.26 0.36 -14.36
CA ALA A 181 29.00 -0.37 -14.27
C ALA A 181 29.00 -1.38 -13.10
N ALA A 182 30.11 -2.07 -12.87
CA ALA A 182 30.26 -2.98 -11.74
C ALA A 182 30.24 -2.22 -10.40
N PHE A 183 30.89 -1.05 -10.32
CA PHE A 183 30.82 -0.20 -9.14
C PHE A 183 29.39 0.27 -8.82
N GLN A 184 28.66 0.72 -9.84
CA GLN A 184 27.26 1.14 -9.69
C GLN A 184 26.36 -0.02 -9.24
N ALA A 185 26.53 -1.22 -9.81
CA ALA A 185 25.77 -2.40 -9.41
C ALA A 185 26.03 -2.81 -7.95
N THR A 186 27.30 -2.78 -7.50
CA THR A 186 27.64 -3.04 -6.09
C THR A 186 27.02 -2.01 -5.16
N ARG A 187 27.12 -0.72 -5.51
CA ARG A 187 26.50 0.36 -4.72
C ARG A 187 24.98 0.20 -4.63
N GLN A 188 24.34 -0.13 -5.74
CA GLN A 188 22.89 -0.36 -5.79
C GLN A 188 22.47 -1.52 -4.89
N SER A 189 23.24 -2.62 -4.92
CA SER A 189 22.99 -3.80 -4.08
C SER A 189 23.13 -3.46 -2.58
N ALA A 190 24.12 -2.64 -2.22
CA ALA A 190 24.29 -2.16 -0.84
C ALA A 190 23.13 -1.28 -0.38
N LEU A 191 22.63 -0.37 -1.24
CA LEU A 191 21.47 0.47 -0.94
C LEU A 191 20.17 -0.34 -0.79
N GLN A 192 19.99 -1.38 -1.61
CA GLN A 192 18.88 -2.32 -1.48
C GLN A 192 18.96 -3.12 -0.17
N ALA A 193 20.16 -3.55 0.23
CA ALA A 193 20.36 -4.24 1.51
C ALA A 193 20.07 -3.34 2.71
N SER A 194 20.49 -2.08 2.67
CA SER A 194 20.13 -1.06 3.67
C SER A 194 18.62 -0.90 3.76
N ALA A 195 17.93 -0.69 2.63
CA ALA A 195 16.48 -0.56 2.56
C ALA A 195 15.73 -1.76 3.16
N LEU A 196 16.25 -2.97 2.92
CA LEU A 196 15.68 -4.18 3.52
C LEU A 196 15.90 -4.23 5.04
N GLN A 197 17.05 -3.79 5.54
CA GLN A 197 17.30 -3.70 6.99
C GLN A 197 16.39 -2.65 7.66
N GLU A 198 16.17 -1.51 7.00
CA GLU A 198 15.21 -0.50 7.42
C GLU A 198 13.76 -1.05 7.45
N ALA A 199 13.37 -1.84 6.43
CA ALA A 199 12.10 -2.54 6.40
C ALA A 199 11.93 -3.52 7.58
N HIS A 200 12.98 -4.27 7.94
CA HIS A 200 12.95 -5.17 9.10
C HIS A 200 12.82 -4.40 10.42
N HIS A 201 13.52 -3.28 10.58
CA HIS A 201 13.39 -2.42 11.77
C HIS A 201 11.99 -1.85 11.91
N ALA A 202 11.43 -1.31 10.81
CA ALA A 202 10.06 -0.82 10.77
C ALA A 202 9.07 -1.94 11.11
N ALA A 203 9.21 -3.11 10.51
CA ALA A 203 8.36 -4.27 10.80
C ALA A 203 8.43 -4.68 12.29
N ALA A 204 9.62 -4.65 12.91
CA ALA A 204 9.77 -4.95 14.33
C ALA A 204 9.05 -3.90 15.22
N SER A 205 9.25 -2.61 14.95
CA SER A 205 8.58 -1.51 15.66
C SER A 205 7.05 -1.58 15.52
N ILE A 206 6.54 -1.86 14.32
CA ILE A 206 5.10 -2.03 14.06
C ILE A 206 4.52 -3.17 14.91
N ARG A 207 5.23 -4.30 15.00
CA ARG A 207 4.80 -5.45 15.82
C ARG A 207 4.78 -5.13 17.31
N GLU A 208 5.77 -4.39 17.78
CA GLU A 208 5.83 -3.97 19.17
C GLU A 208 4.66 -3.04 19.52
N ALA A 209 4.37 -2.06 18.65
CA ALA A 209 3.29 -1.11 18.88
C ALA A 209 1.89 -1.73 18.80
N LEU A 210 1.65 -2.63 17.84
CA LEU A 210 0.34 -3.25 17.64
C LEU A 210 0.12 -4.51 18.48
N GLY A 211 1.21 -5.18 18.88
CA GLY A 211 1.18 -6.37 19.73
C GLY A 211 0.64 -7.62 19.03
N ALA A 212 -0.04 -8.47 19.79
CA ALA A 212 -0.43 -9.82 19.37
C ALA A 212 -1.54 -9.88 18.29
N CYS A 213 -2.13 -8.74 17.91
CA CYS A 213 -3.11 -8.70 16.83
C CYS A 213 -2.44 -8.79 15.45
N VAL A 214 -1.14 -8.49 15.31
CA VAL A 214 -0.42 -8.62 14.04
C VAL A 214 -0.24 -10.10 13.68
N THR A 215 -0.70 -10.49 12.51
CA THR A 215 -0.59 -11.87 11.99
C THR A 215 0.29 -11.99 10.76
N GLY A 216 0.56 -10.87 10.07
CA GLY A 216 1.54 -10.82 8.99
C GLY A 216 2.06 -9.42 8.72
N LEU A 217 3.32 -9.35 8.29
CA LEU A 217 3.96 -8.14 7.78
C LEU A 217 4.72 -8.47 6.51
N TYR A 218 4.39 -7.76 5.45
CA TYR A 218 4.87 -8.09 4.11
C TYR A 218 5.51 -6.86 3.49
N LEU A 219 6.77 -6.99 3.10
CA LEU A 219 7.41 -6.06 2.20
C LEU A 219 6.82 -6.25 0.80
N HIS A 220 6.39 -5.16 0.18
CA HIS A 220 5.87 -5.17 -1.18
C HIS A 220 6.52 -4.04 -2.01
N GLY A 221 5.81 -3.54 -3.02
CA GLY A 221 6.23 -2.42 -3.84
C GLY A 221 7.57 -2.60 -4.55
N SER A 222 8.25 -1.48 -4.77
CA SER A 222 9.44 -1.40 -5.65
C SER A 222 10.61 -2.24 -5.14
N LEU A 223 10.79 -2.31 -3.81
CA LEU A 223 11.81 -3.12 -3.17
C LEU A 223 11.54 -4.60 -3.43
N ALA A 224 10.38 -5.13 -3.04
CA ALA A 224 10.10 -6.55 -3.22
C ALA A 224 10.05 -6.99 -4.70
N ILE A 225 9.54 -6.14 -5.60
CA ILE A 225 9.42 -6.50 -7.02
C ILE A 225 10.77 -6.48 -7.76
N GLY A 226 11.81 -5.90 -7.16
CA GLY A 226 13.15 -5.76 -7.77
C GLY A 226 13.29 -4.54 -8.67
N GLY A 227 12.45 -3.53 -8.47
CA GLY A 227 12.46 -2.24 -9.17
C GLY A 227 12.86 -1.05 -8.29
N PHE A 228 13.51 -1.28 -7.15
CA PHE A 228 13.87 -0.24 -6.18
C PHE A 228 14.83 0.79 -6.77
N ASN A 229 14.44 2.06 -6.71
CA ASN A 229 15.30 3.22 -6.95
C ASN A 229 15.61 3.92 -5.61
N PRO A 230 16.84 3.83 -5.08
CA PRO A 230 17.20 4.42 -3.80
C PRO A 230 17.01 5.94 -3.67
N ALA A 231 16.85 6.65 -4.78
CA ALA A 231 16.65 8.10 -4.81
C ALA A 231 15.16 8.52 -4.76
N SER A 232 14.24 7.62 -5.07
CA SER A 232 12.82 7.97 -5.26
C SER A 232 11.81 6.89 -4.87
N SER A 233 12.28 5.72 -4.43
CA SER A 233 11.43 4.64 -4.00
C SER A 233 11.28 4.60 -2.50
N ASP A 234 10.04 4.39 -2.09
CA ASP A 234 9.66 4.21 -0.69
C ASP A 234 9.90 2.76 -0.27
N ILE A 235 9.91 2.53 1.04
CA ILE A 235 9.80 1.19 1.62
C ILE A 235 8.33 0.91 1.87
N ASP A 236 7.75 0.01 1.08
CA ASP A 236 6.32 -0.30 1.10
C ASP A 236 6.02 -1.55 1.95
N LEU A 237 5.23 -1.41 3.03
CA LEU A 237 4.80 -2.53 3.86
C LEU A 237 3.28 -2.71 3.82
N LEU A 238 2.84 -3.96 4.00
CA LEU A 238 1.45 -4.32 4.24
C LEU A 238 1.38 -5.03 5.59
N VAL A 239 0.58 -4.48 6.51
CA VAL A 239 0.37 -5.01 7.85
C VAL A 239 -0.99 -5.71 7.91
N VAL A 240 -1.01 -6.96 8.33
CA VAL A 240 -2.23 -7.74 8.49
C VAL A 240 -2.49 -7.99 9.97
N VAL A 241 -3.69 -7.64 10.43
CA VAL A 241 -4.13 -7.81 11.80
C VAL A 241 -5.34 -8.73 11.89
N ARG A 242 -5.41 -9.54 12.93
CA ARG A 242 -6.55 -10.44 13.20
C ARG A 242 -7.82 -9.66 13.54
N GLU A 243 -7.65 -8.57 14.26
CA GLU A 243 -8.73 -7.71 14.76
C GLU A 243 -8.28 -6.25 14.71
N ARG A 244 -9.24 -5.35 14.51
CA ARG A 244 -8.99 -3.90 14.48
C ARG A 244 -8.32 -3.43 15.78
N PRO A 245 -7.13 -2.80 15.73
CA PRO A 245 -6.49 -2.23 16.90
C PRO A 245 -7.30 -1.06 17.47
N GLU A 246 -7.25 -0.90 18.78
CA GLU A 246 -7.79 0.28 19.46
C GLU A 246 -7.02 1.54 19.06
N SER A 247 -7.68 2.70 19.08
CA SER A 247 -7.06 3.98 18.68
C SER A 247 -5.79 4.29 19.49
N GLU A 248 -5.71 3.92 20.76
CA GLU A 248 -4.49 4.09 21.57
C GLU A 248 -3.28 3.37 20.98
N ARG A 249 -3.48 2.16 20.45
CA ARG A 249 -2.42 1.41 19.74
C ARG A 249 -2.06 2.05 18.42
N LEU A 250 -3.03 2.61 17.69
CA LEU A 250 -2.76 3.34 16.46
C LEU A 250 -1.94 4.62 16.73
N TYR A 251 -2.24 5.37 17.79
CA TYR A 251 -1.42 6.51 18.20
C TYR A 251 0.00 6.10 18.65
N ALA A 252 0.13 4.97 19.36
CA ALA A 252 1.44 4.41 19.71
C ALA A 252 2.23 4.01 18.45
N LEU A 253 1.56 3.36 17.50
CA LEU A 253 2.12 3.00 16.20
C LEU A 253 2.61 4.24 15.45
N THR A 254 1.80 5.29 15.34
CA THR A 254 2.18 6.54 14.67
C THR A 254 3.43 7.16 15.28
N ARG A 255 3.49 7.29 16.62
CA ARG A 255 4.66 7.85 17.31
C ARG A 255 5.92 7.02 17.08
N SER A 256 5.84 5.70 17.29
CA SER A 256 6.98 4.79 17.09
C SER A 256 7.44 4.78 15.62
N THR A 257 6.50 4.88 14.68
CA THR A 257 6.81 4.98 13.25
C THR A 257 7.54 6.27 12.93
N LEU A 258 7.10 7.43 13.45
CA LEU A 258 7.79 8.71 13.26
C LEU A 258 9.23 8.65 13.79
N GLU A 259 9.45 8.07 14.97
CA GLU A 259 10.77 7.90 15.57
C GLU A 259 11.67 6.96 14.75
N THR A 260 11.10 5.88 14.22
CA THR A 260 11.83 4.91 13.37
C THR A 260 12.19 5.55 12.03
N HIS A 261 11.23 6.20 11.38
CA HIS A 261 11.41 6.84 10.09
C HIS A 261 12.37 8.03 10.17
N ALA A 262 12.43 8.76 11.29
CA ALA A 262 13.43 9.83 11.49
C ALA A 262 14.89 9.35 11.44
N ARG A 263 15.14 8.04 11.60
CA ARG A 263 16.47 7.43 11.51
C ARG A 263 16.84 6.99 10.10
N PHE A 264 15.91 7.08 9.15
CA PHE A 264 16.17 6.65 7.77
C PHE A 264 17.14 7.63 7.08
N PRO A 265 17.95 7.15 6.13
CA PRO A 265 18.78 8.02 5.33
C PRO A 265 17.95 9.10 4.61
N ALA A 266 18.52 10.29 4.43
CA ALA A 266 17.85 11.40 3.78
C ALA A 266 17.29 11.01 2.40
N GLY A 267 16.03 11.36 2.15
CA GLY A 267 15.30 11.03 0.92
C GLY A 267 14.68 9.63 0.88
N ARG A 268 14.84 8.81 1.92
CA ARG A 268 14.12 7.53 2.04
C ARG A 268 12.82 7.70 2.80
N ASP A 269 11.74 7.18 2.23
CA ASP A 269 10.42 7.20 2.84
C ASP A 269 9.95 5.80 3.26
N LEU A 270 8.92 5.76 4.09
CA LEU A 270 8.24 4.58 4.59
C LEU A 270 6.74 4.74 4.35
N GLU A 271 6.15 3.76 3.69
CA GLU A 271 4.71 3.67 3.49
C GLU A 271 4.19 2.33 4.01
N PHE A 272 3.06 2.34 4.73
CA PHE A 272 2.36 1.12 5.03
C PHE A 272 0.87 1.28 5.28
N SER A 273 0.14 0.21 4.96
CA SER A 273 -1.29 0.10 5.21
C SER A 273 -1.58 -1.06 6.15
N VAL A 274 -2.51 -0.86 7.09
CA VAL A 274 -3.00 -1.87 8.03
C VAL A 274 -4.37 -2.36 7.55
N VAL A 275 -4.51 -3.68 7.39
CA VAL A 275 -5.75 -4.32 6.95
C VAL A 275 -6.12 -5.49 7.87
N GLU A 276 -7.41 -5.72 8.04
CA GLU A 276 -7.91 -6.89 8.78
C GLU A 276 -7.81 -8.16 7.93
N GLU A 277 -7.57 -9.32 8.56
CA GLU A 277 -7.49 -10.62 7.87
C GLU A 277 -8.72 -10.91 7.00
N ASP A 278 -9.91 -10.54 7.47
CA ASP A 278 -11.16 -10.80 6.75
C ASP A 278 -11.22 -10.08 5.40
N VAL A 279 -10.54 -8.94 5.26
CA VAL A 279 -10.39 -8.23 3.97
C VAL A 279 -9.63 -9.12 2.97
N LEU A 280 -8.58 -9.81 3.41
CA LEU A 280 -7.80 -10.70 2.55
C LEU A 280 -8.54 -12.00 2.23
N ARG A 281 -9.37 -12.48 3.15
CA ARG A 281 -10.18 -13.70 2.94
C ARG A 281 -11.33 -13.48 1.95
N GLN A 282 -11.95 -12.29 1.98
CA GLN A 282 -13.11 -11.94 1.18
C GLN A 282 -12.93 -10.59 0.50
N PHE A 283 -11.92 -10.48 -0.35
CA PHE A 283 -11.52 -9.21 -0.94
C PHE A 283 -12.66 -8.56 -1.75
N ARG A 284 -12.96 -7.30 -1.42
CA ARG A 284 -13.89 -6.42 -2.12
C ARG A 284 -13.20 -5.09 -2.37
N HIS A 285 -13.44 -4.49 -3.52
CA HIS A 285 -12.81 -3.24 -3.92
C HIS A 285 -13.84 -2.10 -4.03
N PRO A 286 -13.53 -0.89 -3.51
CA PRO A 286 -12.36 -0.57 -2.68
C PRO A 286 -12.37 -1.31 -1.34
N ALA A 287 -11.18 -1.57 -0.80
CA ALA A 287 -11.02 -2.37 0.41
C ALA A 287 -10.94 -1.45 1.65
N PRO A 288 -11.49 -1.84 2.81
CA PRO A 288 -11.37 -1.02 4.00
C PRO A 288 -9.91 -1.01 4.51
N CYS A 289 -9.38 0.19 4.70
CA CYS A 289 -8.08 0.45 5.31
C CYS A 289 -8.29 0.84 6.78
N VAL A 290 -7.64 0.11 7.69
CA VAL A 290 -7.72 0.39 9.13
C VAL A 290 -6.88 1.62 9.49
N TYR A 291 -5.68 1.70 8.92
CA TYR A 291 -4.73 2.77 9.17
C TYR A 291 -3.70 2.81 8.04
N HIS A 292 -3.31 4.01 7.64
CA HIS A 292 -2.30 4.24 6.62
C HIS A 292 -1.24 5.23 7.08
N TYR A 293 0.03 4.91 6.86
CA TYR A 293 1.15 5.81 7.08
C TYR A 293 1.89 6.06 5.78
N SER A 294 2.15 7.33 5.46
CA SER A 294 3.00 7.73 4.33
C SER A 294 3.60 9.12 4.58
N GLY A 295 4.60 9.48 3.78
CA GLY A 295 5.22 10.80 3.78
C GLY A 295 4.21 11.96 3.67
N ALA A 296 3.13 11.77 2.90
CA ALA A 296 2.07 12.77 2.71
C ALA A 296 1.35 13.15 4.01
N HIS A 297 1.27 12.22 4.96
CA HIS A 297 0.62 12.44 6.26
C HIS A 297 1.59 12.81 7.38
N ARG A 298 2.91 12.73 7.12
CA ARG A 298 3.95 12.79 8.14
C ARG A 298 3.95 14.08 8.95
N GLU A 299 3.83 15.23 8.30
CA GLU A 299 3.77 16.53 8.99
C GLU A 299 2.52 16.63 9.89
N ARG A 300 1.39 16.11 9.40
CA ARG A 300 0.14 16.11 10.16
C ARG A 300 0.21 15.18 11.37
N TYR A 301 0.82 14.00 11.22
CA TYR A 301 1.10 13.11 12.34
C TYR A 301 2.00 13.74 13.41
N ALA A 302 2.99 14.53 12.99
CA ALA A 302 3.91 15.19 13.91
C ALA A 302 3.28 16.39 14.65
N SER A 303 2.32 17.07 14.01
CA SER A 303 1.73 18.32 14.52
C SER A 303 0.41 18.13 15.27
N ASP A 304 -0.34 17.08 14.98
CA ASP A 304 -1.63 16.77 15.62
C ASP A 304 -1.61 15.38 16.27
N PRO A 305 -1.49 15.29 17.61
CA PRO A 305 -1.43 14.02 18.32
C PRO A 305 -2.73 13.20 18.26
N HIS A 306 -3.84 13.77 17.77
CA HIS A 306 -5.12 13.08 17.60
C HIS A 306 -5.43 12.73 16.13
N TYR A 307 -4.50 13.00 15.21
CA TYR A 307 -4.70 12.67 13.82
C TYR A 307 -4.38 11.19 13.52
N LEU A 308 -5.31 10.52 12.83
CA LEU A 308 -5.13 9.20 12.22
C LEU A 308 -5.62 9.24 10.77
N CYS A 309 -4.82 8.77 9.81
CA CYS A 309 -5.32 8.42 8.48
C CYS A 309 -5.88 6.99 8.55
N ALA A 310 -7.17 6.87 8.86
CA ALA A 310 -7.80 5.61 9.23
C ALA A 310 -9.26 5.55 8.76
N ASP A 311 -9.82 4.34 8.76
CA ASP A 311 -11.25 4.04 8.55
C ASP A 311 -11.82 4.59 7.23
N TYR A 312 -11.12 4.37 6.13
CA TYR A 312 -11.59 4.71 4.79
C TYR A 312 -11.53 3.52 3.85
N ALA A 313 -12.30 3.58 2.76
CA ALA A 313 -12.20 2.61 1.68
C ALA A 313 -11.09 3.07 0.72
N ASP A 314 -10.11 2.20 0.50
CA ASP A 314 -8.89 2.50 -0.24
C ASP A 314 -8.91 1.79 -1.60
N ASP A 315 -8.74 2.58 -2.67
CA ASP A 315 -8.68 2.08 -4.04
C ASP A 315 -7.33 1.40 -4.35
N ASP A 316 -6.25 1.75 -3.65
CA ASP A 316 -4.88 1.30 -3.93
C ASP A 316 -4.54 -0.03 -3.25
N LEU A 317 -5.29 -0.39 -2.20
CA LEU A 317 -5.08 -1.63 -1.44
C LEU A 317 -5.10 -2.89 -2.32
N ALA A 318 -5.91 -2.93 -3.39
CA ALA A 318 -5.94 -4.09 -4.27
C ALA A 318 -4.61 -4.26 -5.00
N ALA A 319 -3.97 -3.17 -5.45
CA ALA A 319 -2.63 -3.19 -6.02
C ALA A 319 -1.57 -3.58 -4.98
N GLN A 320 -1.58 -2.97 -3.80
CA GLN A 320 -0.63 -3.27 -2.73
C GLN A 320 -0.67 -4.77 -2.34
N VAL A 321 -1.86 -5.31 -2.09
CA VAL A 321 -2.04 -6.73 -1.73
C VAL A 321 -1.64 -7.65 -2.89
N THR A 322 -1.96 -7.29 -4.14
CA THR A 322 -1.58 -8.10 -5.31
C THR A 322 -0.06 -8.17 -5.46
N VAL A 323 0.65 -7.05 -5.29
CA VAL A 323 2.13 -7.03 -5.35
C VAL A 323 2.72 -7.83 -4.19
N ALA A 324 2.20 -7.66 -2.97
CA ALA A 324 2.61 -8.44 -1.79
C ALA A 324 2.40 -9.96 -2.00
N TYR A 325 1.27 -10.35 -2.61
CA TYR A 325 0.92 -11.74 -2.89
C TYR A 325 1.87 -12.38 -3.93
N GLU A 326 2.09 -11.69 -5.06
CA GLU A 326 2.83 -12.25 -6.18
C GLU A 326 4.35 -12.17 -5.98
N ARG A 327 4.82 -11.00 -5.54
CA ARG A 327 6.23 -10.61 -5.55
C ARG A 327 6.77 -10.18 -4.16
N GLY A 328 5.92 -10.17 -3.12
CA GLY A 328 6.29 -9.72 -1.77
C GLY A 328 7.21 -10.66 -0.99
N VAL A 329 7.77 -10.12 0.09
CA VAL A 329 8.59 -10.84 1.08
C VAL A 329 7.91 -10.80 2.44
N ALA A 330 7.67 -11.95 3.05
CA ALA A 330 7.13 -12.02 4.42
C ALA A 330 8.25 -11.71 5.42
N LEU A 331 8.14 -10.55 6.08
CA LEU A 331 9.04 -10.14 7.17
C LEU A 331 8.58 -10.74 8.52
N TYR A 332 7.28 -11.00 8.65
CA TYR A 332 6.68 -11.72 9.77
C TYR A 332 5.39 -12.43 9.33
N GLY A 333 5.14 -13.61 9.91
CA GLY A 333 4.03 -14.47 9.51
C GLY A 333 4.37 -15.36 8.29
N PRO A 334 3.47 -16.29 7.93
CA PRO A 334 3.61 -17.08 6.72
C PRO A 334 3.50 -16.22 5.46
N PRO A 335 4.06 -16.62 4.31
CA PRO A 335 3.82 -15.95 3.03
C PRO A 335 2.33 -15.75 2.75
N LEU A 336 1.96 -14.59 2.20
CA LEU A 336 0.56 -14.19 1.99
C LEU A 336 -0.20 -15.22 1.13
N ARG A 337 0.47 -15.76 0.10
CA ARG A 337 -0.06 -16.80 -0.80
C ARG A 337 -0.38 -18.14 -0.13
N ASP A 338 0.26 -18.43 0.99
CA ASP A 338 0.06 -19.69 1.72
C ASP A 338 -1.17 -19.62 2.63
N SER A 339 -1.64 -18.41 2.94
CA SER A 339 -2.68 -18.16 3.94
C SER A 339 -3.98 -17.58 3.39
N TYR A 340 -3.92 -16.92 2.22
CA TYR A 340 -5.04 -16.17 1.65
C TYR A 340 -5.24 -16.48 0.17
N PRO A 341 -6.48 -16.34 -0.37
CA PRO A 341 -6.71 -16.39 -1.80
C PRO A 341 -6.09 -15.16 -2.50
N PRO A 342 -5.81 -15.24 -3.81
CA PRO A 342 -5.38 -14.07 -4.58
C PRO A 342 -6.51 -13.02 -4.67
N VAL A 343 -6.12 -11.75 -4.77
CA VAL A 343 -7.06 -10.65 -5.05
C VAL A 343 -7.76 -10.91 -6.39
N PRO A 344 -9.09 -10.72 -6.49
CA PRO A 344 -9.79 -10.85 -7.75
C PRO A 344 -9.19 -9.95 -8.83
N LYS A 345 -8.95 -10.50 -10.03
CA LYS A 345 -8.32 -9.74 -11.15
C LYS A 345 -9.00 -8.40 -11.44
N HIS A 346 -10.33 -8.33 -11.35
CA HIS A 346 -11.07 -7.09 -11.58
C HIS A 346 -10.78 -6.02 -10.51
N ALA A 347 -10.57 -6.42 -9.25
CA ALA A 347 -10.24 -5.49 -8.17
C ALA A 347 -8.83 -4.91 -8.36
N TYR A 348 -7.86 -5.75 -8.75
CA TYR A 348 -6.52 -5.27 -9.12
C TYR A 348 -6.58 -4.31 -10.31
N LEU A 349 -7.34 -4.65 -11.36
CA LEU A 349 -7.48 -3.81 -12.55
C LEU A 349 -8.13 -2.46 -12.25
N GLU A 350 -9.19 -2.42 -11.47
CA GLU A 350 -9.85 -1.16 -11.07
C GLU A 350 -8.90 -0.26 -10.27
N SER A 351 -8.09 -0.84 -9.38
CA SER A 351 -7.07 -0.14 -8.59
C SER A 351 -5.96 0.45 -9.45
N VAL A 352 -5.34 -0.34 -10.34
CA VAL A 352 -4.30 0.25 -11.23
C VAL A 352 -4.88 1.13 -12.32
N TRP A 353 -6.20 1.07 -12.57
CA TRP A 353 -6.91 1.96 -13.47
C TRP A 353 -7.18 3.32 -12.83
N SER A 354 -7.53 3.39 -11.55
CA SER A 354 -7.68 4.67 -10.84
C SER A 354 -6.40 5.49 -10.88
N ASP A 355 -5.22 4.84 -10.84
CA ASP A 355 -3.90 5.46 -10.95
C ASP A 355 -3.62 6.13 -12.30
N VAL A 356 -4.25 5.67 -13.39
CA VAL A 356 -3.85 6.07 -14.75
C VAL A 356 -4.97 6.66 -15.59
N ARG A 357 -6.24 6.53 -15.20
CA ARG A 357 -7.38 7.00 -16.00
C ARG A 357 -7.36 8.51 -16.31
N GLY A 358 -6.70 9.30 -15.45
CA GLY A 358 -6.49 10.75 -15.64
C GLY A 358 -5.30 11.12 -16.51
N ALA A 359 -4.54 10.13 -17.01
CA ALA A 359 -3.23 10.38 -17.63
C ALA A 359 -3.28 11.34 -18.82
N GLU A 360 -4.36 11.39 -19.59
CA GLU A 360 -4.48 12.36 -20.70
C GLU A 360 -4.31 13.82 -20.23
N ALA A 361 -4.87 14.15 -19.07
CA ALA A 361 -4.82 15.50 -18.50
C ALA A 361 -3.56 15.74 -17.64
N GLU A 362 -2.98 14.69 -17.08
CA GLU A 362 -1.97 14.80 -16.00
C GLU A 362 -0.55 14.41 -16.45
N ILE A 363 -0.39 13.79 -17.63
CA ILE A 363 0.91 13.26 -18.09
C ILE A 363 1.98 14.33 -18.28
N THR A 364 1.60 15.57 -18.55
CA THR A 364 2.57 16.68 -18.65
C THR A 364 3.16 17.06 -17.30
N ASP A 365 2.40 16.87 -16.22
CA ASP A 365 2.84 17.18 -14.86
C ASP A 365 3.70 16.04 -14.28
N ASN A 366 3.37 14.80 -14.62
CA ASN A 366 4.04 13.59 -14.10
C ASN A 366 4.45 12.60 -15.22
N PRO A 367 5.30 13.00 -16.18
CA PRO A 367 5.54 12.25 -17.42
C PRO A 367 6.15 10.88 -17.18
N VAL A 368 7.16 10.77 -16.32
CA VAL A 368 7.82 9.48 -16.03
C VAL A 368 6.87 8.52 -15.33
N TYR A 369 6.18 8.99 -14.29
CA TYR A 369 5.28 8.19 -13.47
C TYR A 369 4.13 7.61 -14.31
N LEU A 370 3.41 8.47 -15.02
CA LEU A 370 2.25 8.06 -15.82
C LEU A 370 2.66 7.24 -17.03
N THR A 371 3.77 7.56 -17.70
CA THR A 371 4.27 6.76 -18.83
C THR A 371 4.52 5.31 -18.40
N LEU A 372 5.30 5.10 -17.34
CA LEU A 372 5.66 3.75 -16.89
C LEU A 372 4.47 3.01 -16.26
N ASN A 373 3.56 3.72 -15.58
CA ASN A 373 2.34 3.13 -15.04
C ASN A 373 1.38 2.68 -16.15
N LEU A 374 1.15 3.49 -17.19
CA LEU A 374 0.38 3.07 -18.37
C LEU A 374 0.97 1.81 -19.02
N CYS A 375 2.31 1.76 -19.15
CA CYS A 375 3.01 0.61 -19.72
C CYS A 375 2.77 -0.68 -18.92
N ARG A 376 2.94 -0.65 -17.58
CA ARG A 376 2.74 -1.85 -16.75
C ARG A 376 1.27 -2.31 -16.71
N VAL A 377 0.30 -1.39 -16.77
CA VAL A 377 -1.14 -1.73 -16.81
C VAL A 377 -1.48 -2.45 -18.11
N LEU A 378 -1.03 -1.92 -19.25
CA LEU A 378 -1.25 -2.58 -20.54
C LEU A 378 -0.52 -3.93 -20.61
N MET A 379 0.71 -4.02 -20.08
CA MET A 379 1.46 -5.27 -19.97
C MET A 379 0.68 -6.32 -19.17
N PHE A 380 0.12 -5.93 -18.02
CA PHE A 380 -0.67 -6.84 -17.18
C PHE A 380 -1.90 -7.36 -17.93
N LEU A 381 -2.62 -6.51 -18.65
CA LEU A 381 -3.76 -6.95 -19.45
C LEU A 381 -3.35 -7.96 -20.53
N LYS A 382 -2.23 -7.72 -21.22
CA LYS A 382 -1.75 -8.60 -22.30
C LYS A 382 -1.12 -9.90 -21.83
N THR A 383 -0.51 -9.92 -20.65
CA THR A 383 0.36 -11.04 -20.22
C THR A 383 -0.05 -11.67 -18.90
N GLY A 384 -0.90 -11.02 -18.11
CA GLY A 384 -1.21 -11.40 -16.73
C GLY A 384 -0.06 -11.13 -15.73
N THR A 385 1.03 -10.51 -16.16
CA THR A 385 2.21 -10.28 -15.31
C THR A 385 2.08 -9.02 -14.47
N VAL A 386 2.21 -9.16 -13.15
CA VAL A 386 2.39 -8.03 -12.23
C VAL A 386 3.83 -7.53 -12.32
N ALA A 387 4.00 -6.37 -12.94
CA ALA A 387 5.30 -5.81 -13.32
C ALA A 387 5.61 -4.51 -12.56
N SER A 388 6.90 -4.29 -12.32
CA SER A 388 7.44 -2.99 -11.92
C SER A 388 7.30 -1.95 -13.03
N LYS A 389 7.46 -0.67 -12.68
CA LYS A 389 7.51 0.45 -13.66
C LYS A 389 8.57 0.19 -14.74
N LYS A 390 9.74 -0.29 -14.32
CA LYS A 390 10.84 -0.67 -15.22
C LYS A 390 10.48 -1.82 -16.14
N GLU A 391 10.01 -2.96 -15.60
CA GLU A 391 9.61 -4.12 -16.42
C GLU A 391 8.50 -3.74 -17.44
N GLY A 392 7.53 -2.92 -17.01
CA GLY A 392 6.48 -2.40 -17.88
C GLY A 392 7.02 -1.54 -19.01
N GLY A 393 7.91 -0.59 -18.70
CA GLY A 393 8.55 0.24 -19.72
C GLY A 393 9.44 -0.55 -20.68
N GLU A 394 10.24 -1.51 -20.19
CA GLU A 394 11.09 -2.37 -21.04
C GLU A 394 10.26 -3.22 -22.00
N TRP A 395 9.14 -3.75 -21.50
CA TRP A 395 8.15 -4.44 -22.32
C TRP A 395 7.57 -3.51 -23.39
N ALA A 396 7.12 -2.31 -23.01
CA ALA A 396 6.51 -1.35 -23.93
C ALA A 396 7.49 -0.87 -25.00
N ALA A 397 8.76 -0.61 -24.65
CA ALA A 397 9.80 -0.24 -25.62
C ALA A 397 10.04 -1.32 -26.70
N SER A 398 9.73 -2.58 -26.39
CA SER A 398 9.83 -3.70 -27.33
C SER A 398 8.53 -3.96 -28.08
N ALA A 399 7.39 -3.86 -27.40
CA ALA A 399 6.07 -4.21 -27.90
C ALA A 399 5.36 -3.07 -28.65
N LEU A 400 5.78 -1.82 -28.40
CA LEU A 400 5.20 -0.58 -28.94
C LEU A 400 6.31 0.29 -29.55
N PRO A 401 6.95 -0.17 -30.65
CA PRO A 401 8.10 0.52 -31.22
C PRO A 401 7.80 1.97 -31.62
N GLU A 402 6.56 2.27 -32.00
CA GLU A 402 6.07 3.61 -32.33
C GLU A 402 6.07 4.59 -31.15
N TRP A 403 6.21 4.10 -29.91
CA TRP A 403 6.25 4.90 -28.68
C TRP A 403 7.61 4.84 -27.97
N THR A 404 8.62 4.23 -28.60
CA THR A 404 9.98 4.12 -28.02
C THR A 404 10.58 5.49 -27.68
N ASP A 405 10.26 6.52 -28.46
CA ASP A 405 10.68 7.90 -28.26
C ASP A 405 10.09 8.55 -26.99
N VAL A 406 9.01 7.99 -26.44
CA VAL A 406 8.40 8.41 -25.17
C VAL A 406 8.84 7.52 -24.01
N VAL A 407 8.83 6.21 -24.22
CA VAL A 407 9.08 5.22 -23.15
C VAL A 407 10.55 5.17 -22.74
N ARG A 408 11.49 5.28 -23.69
CA ARG A 408 12.92 5.16 -23.37
C ARG A 408 13.44 6.34 -22.53
N PRO A 409 13.13 7.61 -22.84
CA PRO A 409 13.46 8.72 -21.94
C PRO A 409 12.89 8.52 -20.52
N ALA A 410 11.66 8.03 -20.39
CA ALA A 410 11.06 7.77 -19.08
C ALA A 410 11.80 6.67 -18.30
N LEU A 411 12.28 5.61 -18.97
CA LEU A 411 13.12 4.58 -18.34
C LEU A 411 14.49 5.11 -17.91
N GLU A 412 15.12 5.94 -18.73
CA GLU A 412 16.43 6.54 -18.45
C GLU A 412 16.35 7.47 -17.24
N ASP A 413 15.34 8.35 -17.19
CA ASP A 413 15.08 9.23 -16.05
C ASP A 413 14.75 8.43 -14.79
N TYR A 414 13.88 7.41 -14.91
CA TYR A 414 13.56 6.52 -13.80
C TYR A 414 14.77 5.75 -13.25
N ALA A 415 15.78 5.46 -14.08
CA ALA A 415 17.02 4.82 -13.64
C ALA A 415 18.02 5.79 -12.98
N GLY A 416 17.73 7.10 -12.97
CA GLY A 416 18.66 8.13 -12.53
C GLY A 416 19.82 8.36 -13.52
N ASP A 417 19.67 7.91 -14.76
CA ASP A 417 20.65 8.15 -15.82
C ASP A 417 20.40 9.54 -16.40
N ILE A 418 21.07 10.55 -15.81
CA ILE A 418 21.01 11.95 -16.26
C ILE A 418 21.81 12.11 -17.56
N ARG A 419 21.49 11.34 -18.59
CA ARG A 419 21.79 11.72 -19.96
C ARG A 419 20.69 12.68 -20.39
N SER A 420 21.05 13.76 -21.10
CA SER A 420 20.06 14.69 -21.63
C SER A 420 19.28 14.00 -22.76
N ALA A 421 18.34 13.13 -22.40
CA ALA A 421 17.36 12.64 -23.34
C ALA A 421 16.63 13.86 -23.91
N PRO A 422 16.38 13.90 -25.23
CA PRO A 422 15.63 15.00 -25.81
C PRO A 422 14.26 15.09 -25.13
N ALA A 423 13.89 16.30 -24.70
CA ALA A 423 12.61 16.54 -24.04
C ALA A 423 11.47 16.09 -24.98
N VAL A 424 10.61 15.20 -24.48
CA VAL A 424 9.42 14.75 -25.20
C VAL A 424 8.40 15.89 -25.16
N SER A 425 7.90 16.33 -26.32
CA SER A 425 6.92 17.41 -26.37
C SER A 425 5.62 17.02 -25.65
N GLU A 426 4.96 17.99 -25.00
CA GLU A 426 3.66 17.80 -24.34
C GLU A 426 2.63 17.11 -25.25
N ALA A 427 2.50 17.57 -26.50
CA ALA A 427 1.59 16.96 -27.48
C ALA A 427 1.88 15.47 -27.75
N ARG A 428 3.15 15.06 -27.68
CA ARG A 428 3.57 13.66 -27.87
C ARG A 428 3.26 12.82 -26.63
N LEU A 429 3.45 13.37 -25.43
CA LEU A 429 3.04 12.74 -24.17
C LEU A 429 1.52 12.55 -24.11
N THR A 430 0.74 13.58 -24.43
CA THR A 430 -0.73 13.48 -24.47
C THR A 430 -1.20 12.45 -25.49
N ALA A 431 -0.61 12.43 -26.69
CA ALA A 431 -0.93 11.43 -27.71
C ALA A 431 -0.60 9.99 -27.23
N PHE A 432 0.53 9.81 -26.55
CA PHE A 432 0.88 8.54 -25.92
C PHE A 432 -0.16 8.12 -24.87
N ALA A 433 -0.54 9.03 -23.97
CA ALA A 433 -1.53 8.76 -22.93
C ALA A 433 -2.89 8.35 -23.55
N GLN A 434 -3.37 9.08 -24.55
CA GLN A 434 -4.61 8.76 -25.26
C GLN A 434 -4.58 7.37 -25.90
N ASP A 435 -3.50 7.03 -26.61
CA ASP A 435 -3.35 5.72 -27.25
C ASP A 435 -3.27 4.59 -26.24
N MET A 436 -2.52 4.78 -25.15
CA MET A 436 -2.40 3.80 -24.08
C MET A 436 -3.72 3.58 -23.35
N LEU A 437 -4.46 4.65 -23.04
CA LEU A 437 -5.78 4.56 -22.40
C LEU A 437 -6.78 3.82 -23.28
N ARG A 438 -6.80 4.10 -24.59
CA ARG A 438 -7.62 3.35 -25.56
C ARG A 438 -7.23 1.87 -25.60
N ALA A 439 -5.94 1.56 -25.72
CA ALA A 439 -5.46 0.19 -25.75
C ALA A 439 -5.79 -0.59 -24.46
N ILE A 440 -5.68 0.07 -23.30
CA ILE A 440 -6.06 -0.51 -22.00
C ILE A 440 -7.56 -0.80 -21.96
N ALA A 441 -8.41 0.14 -22.38
CA ALA A 441 -9.85 -0.04 -22.41
C ALA A 441 -10.28 -1.20 -23.34
N GLU A 442 -9.69 -1.28 -24.54
CA GLU A 442 -9.95 -2.37 -25.49
C GLU A 442 -9.55 -3.74 -24.92
N GLN A 443 -8.37 -3.84 -24.28
CA GLN A 443 -7.91 -5.09 -23.69
C GLN A 443 -8.74 -5.48 -22.46
N ALA A 444 -9.15 -4.52 -21.63
CA ALA A 444 -10.04 -4.78 -20.51
C ALA A 444 -11.40 -5.32 -20.99
N ALA A 445 -11.98 -4.70 -22.03
CA ALA A 445 -13.22 -5.16 -22.65
C ALA A 445 -13.08 -6.57 -23.25
N PHE A 446 -11.96 -6.88 -23.91
CA PHE A 446 -11.65 -8.22 -24.41
C PHE A 446 -11.65 -9.28 -23.29
N HIS A 447 -11.23 -8.90 -22.08
CA HIS A 447 -11.26 -9.75 -20.89
C HIS A 447 -12.58 -9.71 -20.11
N GLY A 448 -13.61 -9.03 -20.62
CA GLY A 448 -14.92 -8.90 -19.97
C GLY A 448 -14.89 -8.03 -18.71
N VAL A 449 -13.92 -7.12 -18.58
CA VAL A 449 -13.80 -6.19 -17.46
C VAL A 449 -14.27 -4.82 -17.90
N SER A 450 -15.23 -4.24 -17.18
CA SER A 450 -15.69 -2.87 -17.39
C SER A 450 -14.93 -1.94 -16.47
N LEU A 451 -14.11 -1.05 -17.02
CA LEU A 451 -13.35 -0.06 -16.26
C LEU A 451 -14.21 1.16 -15.93
N ARG A 452 -14.23 1.60 -14.66
CA ARG A 452 -15.01 2.80 -14.27
C ARG A 452 -14.40 4.09 -14.83
N GLY A 453 -15.26 4.94 -15.41
CA GLY A 453 -14.85 6.26 -15.90
C GLY A 453 -13.94 6.22 -17.12
N GLY A 454 -13.97 5.11 -17.88
CA GLY A 454 -13.29 5.02 -19.18
C GLY A 454 -13.99 5.79 -20.29
N LEU A 455 -13.21 6.06 -21.36
CA LEU A 455 -13.60 6.78 -22.58
C LEU A 455 -14.79 6.16 -23.31
#